data_AF-A0A1D8P8G1-F1
#
_entry.id   AF-A0A1D8P8G1-F1
#
_cell.length_a   1.000
_cell.length_b   1.000
_cell.length_c   1.000
_cell.angle_alpha   90.00
_cell.angle_beta   90.00
_cell.angle_gamma   90.00
#
_symmetry.space_group_name_H-M   'P 1'
#
loop_
_entity.id
_entity.type
_entity.pdbx_description
1 polymer ?
#
loop_
_entity_poly.entity_id
_entity_poly.type
_entity_poly.pdbx_seq_one_letter_code
_entity_poly.pdbx_strand_id
1 'polypeptide(L)'
;MQTEEYKKLIKEGNVLDFATIKETKKQLGINGLTELESQIDRILAENKIQKPELHNKPNETETDFYLIDLSTDQIEQIVFMFGDLEVGNLGLNYETTYSASFYAKMLDKWNNLPDYR
;
A
#
# COMPACT_ATOMS: atom_id res chain seq x y z
N MET A 1 8.91 19.17 -8.74
CA MET A 1 8.97 17.91 -9.51
C MET A 1 8.39 18.12 -10.89
N GLN A 2 9.03 17.60 -11.94
CA GLN A 2 8.49 17.67 -13.31
C GLN A 2 7.42 16.58 -13.54
N THR A 3 6.44 16.81 -14.43
CA THR A 3 5.32 15.87 -14.66
C THR A 3 5.77 14.48 -15.09
N GLU A 4 6.77 14.38 -15.97
CA GLU A 4 7.27 13.08 -16.45
C GLU A 4 8.07 12.33 -15.38
N GLU A 5 8.80 13.06 -14.54
CA GLU A 5 9.50 12.52 -13.38
C GLU A 5 8.50 11.93 -12.36
N TYR A 6 7.41 12.66 -12.07
CA TYR A 6 6.33 12.17 -11.22
C TYR A 6 5.68 10.90 -11.78
N LYS A 7 5.33 10.89 -13.07
CA LYS A 7 4.72 9.72 -13.73
C LYS A 7 5.63 8.50 -13.69
N LYS A 8 6.93 8.68 -13.92
CA LYS A 8 7.91 7.61 -13.82
C LYS A 8 7.98 7.08 -12.39
N LEU A 9 8.08 7.98 -11.41
CA LEU A 9 8.17 7.63 -10.00
C LEU A 9 6.95 6.82 -9.54
N ILE A 10 5.71 7.26 -9.84
CA ILE A 10 4.50 6.55 -9.41
C ILE A 10 4.28 5.20 -10.12
N LYS A 11 4.99 4.95 -11.24
CA LYS A 11 4.83 3.74 -12.04
C LYS A 11 5.92 2.70 -11.76
N GLU A 12 7.14 3.17 -11.51
CA GLU A 12 8.34 2.32 -11.41
C GLU A 12 9.00 2.38 -10.03
N GLY A 13 8.62 3.32 -9.18
CA GLY A 13 9.17 3.47 -7.84
C GLY A 13 8.51 2.56 -6.81
N ASN A 14 9.13 2.47 -5.64
CA ASN A 14 8.58 1.81 -4.47
C ASN A 14 7.47 2.66 -3.83
N VAL A 15 6.31 2.71 -4.49
CA VAL A 15 5.26 3.69 -4.19
C VAL A 15 3.89 3.04 -4.10
N LEU A 16 3.08 3.53 -3.16
CA LEU A 16 1.70 3.08 -3.02
C LEU A 16 0.74 4.28 -2.94
N ASP A 17 -0.47 4.07 -3.46
CA ASP A 17 -1.55 5.04 -3.36
C ASP A 17 -2.10 5.15 -1.93
N PHE A 18 -2.70 6.31 -1.61
CA PHE A 18 -3.28 6.59 -0.30
C PHE A 18 -4.27 5.52 0.18
N ALA A 19 -5.14 5.01 -0.70
CA ALA A 19 -6.15 4.03 -0.31
C ALA A 19 -5.50 2.72 0.16
N THR A 20 -4.42 2.30 -0.51
CA THR A 20 -3.66 1.11 -0.16
C THR A 20 -2.97 1.27 1.19
N ILE A 21 -2.29 2.38 1.43
CA ILE A 21 -1.61 2.61 2.70
C ILE A 21 -2.61 2.73 3.85
N LYS A 22 -3.73 3.41 3.63
CA LYS A 22 -4.79 3.56 4.64
C LYS A 22 -5.41 2.22 5.03
N GLU A 23 -5.72 1.36 4.06
CA GLU A 23 -6.25 0.02 4.38
C GLU A 23 -5.18 -0.85 5.04
N THR A 24 -3.92 -0.77 4.60
CA THR A 24 -2.79 -1.47 5.26
C THR A 24 -2.71 -1.08 6.73
N LYS A 25 -2.71 0.22 7.05
CA LYS A 25 -2.71 0.70 8.43
C LYS A 25 -3.84 0.09 9.25
N LYS A 26 -5.07 0.15 8.72
CA LYS A 26 -6.26 -0.40 9.41
C LYS A 26 -6.09 -1.88 9.71
N GLN A 27 -5.61 -2.68 8.75
CA GLN A 27 -5.41 -4.12 8.95
C GLN A 27 -4.29 -4.42 9.93
N LEU A 28 -3.19 -3.65 9.92
CA LEU A 28 -2.13 -3.77 10.93
C LEU A 28 -2.68 -3.53 12.35
N GLY A 29 -3.52 -2.51 12.53
CA GLY A 29 -4.17 -2.24 13.82
C GLY A 29 -5.13 -3.36 14.26
N ILE A 30 -5.91 -3.93 13.33
CA ILE A 30 -6.80 -5.07 13.60
C ILE A 30 -5.99 -6.32 14.03
N ASN A 31 -4.83 -6.55 13.41
CA ASN A 31 -3.98 -7.71 13.68
C ASN A 31 -2.95 -7.46 14.79
N GLY A 32 -2.96 -6.29 15.43
CA GLY A 32 -2.07 -5.96 16.56
C GLY A 32 -0.60 -5.75 16.16
N LEU A 33 -0.31 -5.51 14.88
CA LEU A 33 1.04 -5.27 14.35
C LEU A 33 1.44 -3.79 14.54
N THR A 34 1.48 -3.35 15.79
CA THR A 34 1.56 -1.92 16.16
C THR A 34 2.86 -1.25 15.73
N GLU A 35 3.97 -1.98 15.67
CA GLU A 35 5.25 -1.43 15.21
C GLU A 35 5.18 -1.08 13.72
N LEU A 36 4.69 -1.99 12.89
CA LEU A 36 4.46 -1.75 11.46
C LEU A 36 3.41 -0.65 11.26
N GLU A 37 2.34 -0.63 12.05
CA GLU A 37 1.34 0.44 12.00
C GLU A 37 1.98 1.82 12.22
N SER A 38 2.88 1.94 13.21
CA SER A 38 3.62 3.19 13.45
C SER A 38 4.54 3.56 12.29
N GLN A 39 5.13 2.57 11.60
CA GLN A 39 5.94 2.85 10.41
C GLN A 39 5.09 3.38 9.25
N ILE A 40 3.87 2.87 9.10
CA ILE A 40 2.90 3.37 8.12
C ILE A 40 2.45 4.79 8.48
N ASP A 41 2.26 5.10 9.76
CA ASP A 41 1.92 6.47 10.19
C ASP A 41 3.02 7.48 9.84
N ARG A 42 4.28 7.13 10.07
CA ARG A 42 5.42 7.95 9.63
C ARG A 42 5.41 8.12 8.11
N ILE A 43 5.19 7.07 7.32
CA ILE A 43 5.12 7.16 5.85
C ILE A 43 4.02 8.13 5.41
N LEU A 44 2.83 8.06 6.02
CA LEU A 44 1.72 8.97 5.73
C LEU A 44 2.03 10.44 6.08
N ALA A 45 2.86 10.68 7.11
CA ALA A 45 3.24 12.02 7.53
C ALA A 45 4.39 12.61 6.71
N GLU A 46 5.38 11.80 6.33
CA GLU A 46 6.69 12.28 5.87
C GLU A 46 6.99 11.93 4.41
N ASN A 47 6.45 10.81 3.89
CA ASN A 47 6.89 10.24 2.62
C ASN A 47 5.92 10.51 1.46
N LYS A 48 5.03 11.49 1.62
CA LYS A 48 4.14 11.92 0.53
C LYS A 48 4.96 12.44 -0.65
N ILE A 49 4.69 11.89 -1.83
CA ILE A 49 5.32 12.33 -3.06
C ILE A 49 4.72 13.68 -3.48
N GLN A 50 5.58 14.67 -3.66
CA GLN A 50 5.14 15.99 -4.10
C GLN A 50 4.56 15.92 -5.51
N LYS A 51 3.30 16.34 -5.66
CA LYS A 51 2.65 16.44 -6.96
C LYS A 51 3.29 17.55 -7.82
N PRO A 52 3.34 17.38 -9.15
CA PRO A 52 3.74 18.45 -10.05
C PRO A 52 2.73 19.60 -10.01
N GLU A 53 3.19 20.82 -10.29
CA GLU A 53 2.38 22.04 -10.20
C GLU A 53 1.11 22.00 -11.07
N LEU A 54 1.16 21.31 -12.21
CA LEU A 54 0.06 21.16 -13.16
C LEU A 54 -0.80 19.91 -12.92
N HIS A 55 -0.73 19.29 -11.73
CA HIS A 55 -1.60 18.17 -11.41
C HIS A 55 -3.07 18.63 -11.36
N ASN A 56 -3.97 17.88 -12.01
CA ASN A 56 -5.40 18.24 -12.12
C ASN A 56 -6.11 18.39 -10.75
N LYS A 57 -5.58 17.73 -9.71
CA LYS A 57 -6.14 17.67 -8.35
C LYS A 57 -5.02 17.80 -7.31
N PRO A 58 -4.37 18.96 -7.18
CA PRO A 58 -3.15 19.07 -6.38
C PRO A 58 -3.43 18.91 -4.87
N ASN A 59 -4.62 19.30 -4.43
CA ASN A 59 -4.99 19.34 -3.01
C ASN A 59 -5.82 18.13 -2.54
N GLU A 60 -6.15 17.17 -3.41
CA GLU A 60 -6.95 16.00 -3.04
C GLU A 60 -6.08 14.85 -2.52
N THR A 61 -6.22 14.53 -1.23
CA THR A 61 -5.42 13.49 -0.55
C THR A 61 -5.64 12.10 -1.14
N GLU A 62 -6.84 11.81 -1.66
CA GLU A 62 -7.17 10.52 -2.29
C GLU A 62 -6.34 10.21 -3.54
N THR A 63 -5.70 11.22 -4.11
CA THR A 63 -4.82 11.08 -5.29
C THR A 63 -3.34 11.16 -4.93
N ASP A 64 -3.02 11.15 -3.63
CA ASP A 64 -1.64 11.13 -3.15
C ASP A 64 -1.02 9.74 -3.30
N PHE A 65 0.27 9.73 -3.64
CA PHE A 65 1.14 8.57 -3.58
C PHE A 65 2.22 8.82 -2.54
N TYR A 66 2.72 7.74 -1.96
CA TYR A 66 3.74 7.78 -0.91
C TYR A 66 4.87 6.84 -1.28
N LEU A 67 6.09 7.28 -0.98
CA LEU A 67 7.27 6.44 -1.09
C LEU A 67 7.30 5.47 0.10
N ILE A 68 7.42 4.19 -0.20
CA ILE A 68 7.60 3.14 0.79
C ILE A 68 9.10 2.99 1.03
N ASP A 69 9.52 3.13 2.27
CA ASP A 69 10.92 3.03 2.71
C ASP A 69 11.07 1.97 3.82
N LEU A 70 10.19 0.96 3.78
CA LEU A 70 10.23 -0.18 4.68
C LEU A 70 11.32 -1.17 4.24
N SER A 71 11.88 -1.87 5.22
CA SER A 71 12.77 -3.02 4.94
C SER A 71 12.01 -4.17 4.29
N THR A 72 12.73 -5.04 3.59
CA THR A 72 12.16 -6.26 2.98
C THR A 72 11.41 -7.11 3.99
N ASP A 73 11.94 -7.32 5.19
CA ASP A 73 11.29 -8.09 6.27
C ASP A 73 9.96 -7.46 6.73
N GLN A 74 9.88 -6.13 6.75
CA GLN A 74 8.65 -5.41 7.10
C GLN A 74 7.62 -5.52 5.98
N ILE A 75 8.05 -5.45 4.71
CA ILE A 75 7.17 -5.68 3.56
C ILE A 75 6.67 -7.12 3.55
N GLU A 76 7.54 -8.08 3.82
CA GLU A 76 7.19 -9.51 3.89
C GLU A 76 6.12 -9.78 4.95
N GLN A 77 6.21 -9.16 6.13
CA GLN A 77 5.17 -9.28 7.16
C GLN A 77 3.81 -8.73 6.69
N ILE A 78 3.81 -7.62 5.95
CA ILE A 78 2.57 -7.05 5.38
C ILE A 78 2.00 -7.97 4.29
N VAL A 79 2.86 -8.53 3.44
CA VAL A 79 2.50 -9.51 2.41
C VAL A 79 1.87 -10.75 3.06
N PHE A 80 2.50 -11.33 4.07
CA PHE A 80 1.94 -12.48 4.79
C PHE A 80 0.58 -12.16 5.43
N MET A 81 0.45 -11.01 6.09
CA MET A 81 -0.83 -10.58 6.66
C MET A 81 -1.93 -10.52 5.59
N PHE A 82 -1.67 -9.94 4.42
CA PHE A 82 -2.68 -9.88 3.37
C PHE A 82 -2.97 -11.24 2.72
N GLY A 83 -1.99 -12.14 2.64
CA GLY A 83 -2.21 -13.53 2.24
C GLY A 83 -3.14 -14.28 3.20
N ASP A 84 -2.91 -14.14 4.50
CA ASP A 84 -3.79 -14.73 5.52
C ASP A 84 -5.20 -14.13 5.47
N LEU A 85 -5.32 -12.82 5.25
CA LEU A 85 -6.61 -12.16 5.07
C LEU A 85 -7.34 -12.63 3.80
N GLU A 86 -6.64 -12.81 2.69
CA GLU A 86 -7.22 -13.36 1.46
C GLU A 86 -7.80 -14.75 1.70
N VAL A 87 -6.99 -15.68 2.23
CA VAL A 87 -7.38 -17.07 2.48
C VAL A 87 -8.49 -17.14 3.53
N GLY A 88 -8.37 -16.36 4.61
CA GLY A 88 -9.34 -16.31 5.70
C GLY A 88 -10.70 -15.73 5.30
N ASN A 89 -10.81 -15.09 4.13
CA ASN A 89 -12.06 -14.53 3.60
C ASN A 89 -12.63 -15.31 2.42
N LEU A 90 -12.11 -16.51 2.10
CA LEU A 90 -12.75 -17.39 1.13
C LEU A 90 -14.13 -17.87 1.61
N GLY A 91 -14.97 -18.24 0.65
CA GLY A 91 -16.28 -18.82 0.93
C GLY A 91 -16.18 -20.24 1.49
N LEU A 92 -17.32 -20.80 1.91
CA LEU A 92 -17.38 -22.12 2.54
C LEU A 92 -16.89 -23.25 1.62
N ASN A 93 -16.91 -23.05 0.29
CA ASN A 93 -16.40 -23.99 -0.70
C ASN A 93 -15.06 -23.53 -1.28
N TYR A 94 -14.32 -22.68 -0.56
CA TYR A 94 -13.04 -22.10 -0.97
C TYR A 94 -13.14 -21.19 -2.21
N GLU A 95 -14.35 -20.74 -2.56
CA GLU A 95 -14.54 -19.79 -3.65
C GLU A 95 -14.08 -18.39 -3.26
N THR A 96 -13.52 -17.65 -4.21
CA THR A 96 -13.12 -16.26 -4.00
C THR A 96 -14.35 -15.39 -3.75
N THR A 97 -14.41 -14.77 -2.56
CA THR A 97 -15.42 -13.76 -2.23
C THR A 97 -14.97 -12.37 -2.64
N TYR A 98 -15.85 -11.37 -2.49
CA TYR A 98 -15.47 -9.97 -2.68
C TYR A 98 -14.30 -9.56 -1.75
N SER A 99 -14.36 -9.94 -0.47
CA SER A 99 -13.32 -9.62 0.52
C SER A 99 -12.00 -10.33 0.19
N ALA A 100 -12.05 -11.62 -0.17
CA ALA A 100 -10.86 -12.34 -0.61
C ALA A 100 -10.23 -11.68 -1.83
N SER A 101 -11.03 -11.35 -2.85
CA SER A 101 -10.53 -10.63 -4.05
C SER A 101 -9.96 -9.26 -3.72
N PHE A 102 -10.54 -8.55 -2.75
CA PHE A 102 -10.02 -7.28 -2.29
C PHE A 102 -8.65 -7.43 -1.62
N TYR A 103 -8.48 -8.39 -0.71
CA TYR A 103 -7.21 -8.63 -0.05
C TYR A 103 -6.14 -9.20 -1.00
N ALA A 104 -6.52 -10.02 -1.98
CA ALA A 104 -5.65 -10.46 -3.07
C ALA A 104 -5.07 -9.26 -3.84
N LYS A 105 -5.89 -8.24 -4.14
CA LYS A 105 -5.42 -7.01 -4.81
C LYS A 105 -4.46 -6.20 -3.93
N MET A 106 -4.69 -6.18 -2.61
CA MET A 106 -3.79 -5.53 -1.66
C MET A 106 -2.45 -6.26 -1.59
N LEU A 107 -2.49 -7.59 -1.50
CA LEU A 107 -1.35 -8.48 -1.56
C LEU A 107 -0.52 -8.24 -2.84
N ASP A 108 -1.17 -8.22 -4.00
CA ASP A 108 -0.52 -7.94 -5.28
C ASP A 108 0.20 -6.59 -5.28
N LYS A 109 -0.40 -5.54 -4.73
CA LYS A 109 0.24 -4.21 -4.67
C LYS A 109 1.54 -4.24 -3.87
N TRP A 110 1.55 -4.91 -2.72
CA TRP A 110 2.75 -5.03 -1.89
C TRP A 110 3.80 -5.97 -2.51
N ASN A 111 3.40 -7.11 -3.07
CA ASN A 111 4.28 -8.05 -3.77
C ASN A 111 4.95 -7.45 -5.02
N ASN A 112 4.32 -6.46 -5.64
CA ASN A 112 4.81 -5.84 -6.87
C ASN A 112 5.75 -4.66 -6.60
N LEU A 113 6.02 -4.32 -5.35
CA LEU A 113 6.98 -3.26 -5.03
C LEU A 113 8.39 -3.65 -5.49
N PRO A 114 9.14 -2.74 -6.14
CA PRO A 114 10.48 -3.03 -6.64
C PRO A 114 11.45 -3.53 -5.57
N ASP A 115 11.43 -2.96 -4.37
CA ASP A 115 12.39 -3.30 -3.30
C ASP A 115 12.09 -4.63 -2.59
N TYR A 116 10.97 -5.28 -2.93
CA TYR A 116 10.61 -6.61 -2.46
C TYR A 116 10.93 -7.73 -3.47
N ARG A 117 11.27 -7.36 -4.72
CA ARG A 117 11.60 -8.30 -5.81
C ARG A 117 13.10 -8.46 -5.99
#